data_AF-A0AAN8EXZ6-F1
#
_entry.id   AF-A0AAN8EXZ6-F1
#
_cell.length_a   1.000
_cell.length_b   1.000
_cell.length_c   1.000
_cell.angle_alpha   90.00
_cell.angle_beta   90.00
_cell.angle_gamma   90.00
#
_symmetry.space_group_name_H-M   'P 1'
#
loop_
_entity.id
_entity.type
_entity.pdbx_description
1 polymer ?
#
loop_
_entity_poly.entity_id
_entity_poly.type
_entity_poly.pdbx_seq_one_letter_code
_entity_poly.pdbx_strand_id
1 'polypeptide(L)'
;SKLNEERRMKAWQEKIKNKKQEIERLKKQIDYLAENTEQQKVVLQNEKLNLVSMEKQVKESKEKLEKVSVELNEINKQLSDASGDSAESERVRRRNEAIENLKRVFPDKIHGRLVDLCQPSHKRFNLAVTKVLQKHMMSIVCDSEETARDAIMYLKEQRYPPETFLPHHGLDVHPINEKLRELTHPKGVKLVFDVIQCNHPAARKALQFACGNALICETADDARTLAYGSAGGDRYKAVSLDGTMFQQSGVIGGGSHELKMRAKKWDENALK
;
A
#
# COMPACT_ATOMS: atom_id res chain seq x y z
N SER A 1 23.82 45.93 -91.87
CA SER A 1 22.67 46.77 -92.26
C SER A 1 22.23 47.57 -91.05
N LYS A 2 21.86 48.85 -91.22
CA LYS A 2 21.31 49.73 -90.16
C LYS A 2 20.15 49.06 -89.39
N LEU A 3 19.40 48.20 -90.08
CA LEU A 3 18.32 47.38 -89.53
C LEU A 3 18.76 46.42 -88.39
N ASN A 4 19.97 45.87 -88.43
CA ASN A 4 20.47 44.99 -87.35
C ASN A 4 20.88 45.79 -86.10
N GLU A 5 21.37 47.02 -86.27
CA GLU A 5 21.71 47.91 -85.15
C GLU A 5 20.45 48.44 -84.47
N GLU A 6 19.43 48.82 -85.25
CA GLU A 6 18.11 49.21 -84.71
C GLU A 6 17.42 48.08 -83.94
N ARG A 7 17.51 46.84 -84.45
CA ARG A 7 16.99 45.65 -83.74
C ARG A 7 17.73 45.40 -82.43
N ARG A 8 19.06 45.56 -82.41
CA ARG A 8 19.85 45.46 -81.18
C ARG A 8 19.49 46.55 -80.18
N MET A 9 19.34 47.80 -80.63
CA MET A 9 18.94 48.92 -79.78
C MET A 9 17.55 48.72 -79.16
N LYS A 10 16.56 48.24 -79.93
CA LYS A 10 15.24 47.89 -79.38
C LYS A 10 15.32 46.77 -78.34
N ALA A 11 16.09 45.71 -78.61
CA ALA A 11 16.30 44.62 -77.65
C ALA A 11 16.99 45.09 -76.35
N TRP A 12 17.94 46.02 -76.43
CA TRP A 12 18.57 46.63 -75.26
C TRP A 12 17.61 47.55 -74.49
N GLN A 13 16.79 48.34 -75.18
CA GLN A 13 15.74 49.17 -74.55
C GLN A 13 14.71 48.31 -73.79
N GLU A 14 14.31 47.19 -74.38
CA GLU A 14 13.38 46.25 -73.76
C GLU A 14 14.00 45.55 -72.54
N LYS A 15 15.28 45.15 -72.62
CA LYS A 15 16.04 44.65 -71.46
C LYS A 15 16.16 45.69 -70.34
N ILE A 16 16.42 46.96 -70.67
CA ILE A 16 16.49 48.06 -69.69
C ILE A 16 15.12 48.26 -69.03
N LYS A 17 14.03 48.21 -69.81
CA LYS A 17 12.66 48.33 -69.28
C LYS A 17 12.34 47.19 -68.32
N ASN A 18 12.63 45.94 -68.69
CA ASN A 18 12.42 44.77 -67.84
C ASN A 18 13.25 44.86 -66.55
N LYS A 19 14.53 45.28 -66.65
CA LYS A 19 15.38 45.45 -65.46
C LYS A 19 14.92 46.59 -64.56
N LYS A 20 14.39 47.69 -65.11
CA LYS A 20 13.78 48.76 -64.31
C LYS A 20 12.55 48.28 -63.55
N GLN A 21 11.66 47.53 -64.20
CA GLN A 21 10.48 46.93 -63.54
C GLN A 21 10.89 45.93 -62.45
N GLU A 22 11.95 45.16 -62.69
CA GLU A 22 12.49 44.21 -61.71
C GLU A 22 13.11 44.92 -60.49
N ILE A 23 13.86 46.01 -60.71
CA ILE A 23 14.37 46.87 -59.62
C ILE A 23 13.21 47.45 -58.80
N GLU A 24 12.15 47.92 -59.46
CA GLU A 24 11.00 48.51 -58.78
C GLU A 24 10.22 47.48 -57.95
N ARG A 25 10.08 46.25 -58.47
CA ARG A 25 9.51 45.12 -57.71
C ARG A 25 10.37 44.76 -56.49
N LEU A 26 11.69 44.69 -56.67
CA LEU A 26 12.63 44.38 -55.58
C LEU A 26 12.61 45.48 -54.51
N LYS A 27 12.52 46.75 -54.89
CA LYS A 27 12.36 47.86 -53.93
C LYS A 27 11.11 47.71 -53.07
N LYS A 28 9.95 47.44 -53.70
CA LYS A 28 8.70 47.18 -52.95
C LYS A 28 8.81 45.98 -52.00
N GLN A 29 9.52 44.94 -52.40
CA GLN A 29 9.78 43.79 -51.53
C GLN A 29 10.70 44.14 -50.36
N ILE A 30 11.73 44.96 -50.58
CA ILE A 30 12.62 45.45 -49.51
C ILE A 30 11.83 46.29 -48.50
N ASP A 31 10.99 47.21 -48.97
CA ASP A 31 10.18 48.06 -48.09
C ASP A 31 9.20 47.23 -47.26
N TYR A 32 8.52 46.26 -47.89
CA TYR A 32 7.63 45.32 -47.19
C TYR A 32 8.36 44.48 -46.14
N LEU A 33 9.54 43.95 -46.47
CA LEU A 33 10.35 43.16 -45.54
C LEU A 33 10.87 44.03 -44.38
N ALA A 34 11.23 45.28 -44.64
CA ALA A 34 11.67 46.22 -43.60
C ALA A 34 10.54 46.53 -42.60
N GLU A 35 9.33 46.80 -43.10
CA GLU A 35 8.16 47.04 -42.24
C GLU A 35 7.81 45.80 -41.40
N ASN A 36 7.79 44.62 -42.01
CA ASN A 36 7.53 43.36 -41.29
C ASN A 36 8.61 43.06 -40.23
N THR A 37 9.87 43.37 -40.53
CA THR A 37 10.98 43.21 -39.57
C THR A 37 10.78 44.12 -38.36
N GLU A 38 10.32 45.35 -38.57
CA GLU A 38 10.07 46.28 -37.46
C GLU A 38 8.88 45.84 -36.61
N GLN A 39 7.79 45.37 -37.23
CA GLN A 39 6.66 44.78 -36.52
C GLN A 39 7.08 43.57 -35.68
N GLN A 40 7.91 42.68 -36.23
CA GLN A 40 8.41 41.51 -35.51
C GLN A 40 9.29 41.88 -34.31
N LYS A 41 10.09 42.96 -34.40
CA LYS A 41 10.87 43.45 -33.24
C LYS A 41 9.97 43.89 -32.09
N VAL A 42 8.89 44.60 -32.40
CA VAL A 42 7.92 45.06 -31.39
C VAL A 42 7.24 43.87 -30.71
N VAL A 43 6.82 42.86 -31.48
CA VAL A 43 6.24 41.63 -30.93
C VAL A 43 7.25 40.90 -30.04
N LEU A 44 8.49 40.74 -30.49
CA LEU A 44 9.56 40.11 -29.71
C LEU A 44 9.82 40.85 -28.40
N GLN A 45 9.76 42.18 -28.41
CA GLN A 45 9.94 42.98 -27.20
C GLN A 45 8.79 42.77 -26.20
N ASN A 46 7.55 42.70 -26.67
CA ASN A 46 6.38 42.41 -25.83
C ASN A 46 6.43 40.97 -25.26
N GLU A 47 6.84 39.99 -26.08
CA GLU A 47 7.01 38.60 -25.61
C GLU A 47 8.09 38.50 -24.54
N LYS A 48 9.21 39.22 -24.69
CA LYS A 48 10.26 39.28 -23.65
C LYS A 48 9.73 39.85 -22.33
N LEU A 49 8.92 40.91 -22.38
CA LEU A 49 8.31 41.48 -21.17
C LEU A 49 7.32 40.50 -20.51
N ASN A 50 6.52 39.80 -21.32
CA ASN A 50 5.61 38.77 -20.83
C ASN A 50 6.35 37.59 -20.20
N LEU A 51 7.46 37.16 -20.79
CA LEU A 51 8.29 36.08 -20.26
C LEU A 51 8.83 36.42 -18.87
N VAL A 52 9.37 37.63 -18.70
CA VAL A 52 9.85 38.12 -17.38
C VAL A 52 8.72 38.16 -16.35
N SER A 53 7.52 38.60 -16.75
CA SER A 53 6.35 38.61 -15.88
C SER A 53 5.92 37.19 -15.46
N MET A 54 5.88 36.26 -16.42
CA MET A 54 5.56 34.84 -16.15
C MET A 54 6.61 34.17 -15.25
N GLU A 55 7.90 34.42 -15.47
CA GLU A 55 8.97 33.91 -14.61
C GLU A 55 8.80 34.38 -13.16
N LYS A 56 8.43 35.65 -12.96
CA LYS A 56 8.12 36.20 -11.64
C LYS A 56 6.92 35.50 -11.00
N GLN A 57 5.83 35.30 -11.74
CA GLN A 57 4.64 34.59 -11.24
C GLN A 57 4.93 33.13 -10.87
N VAL A 58 5.75 32.44 -11.67
CA VAL A 58 6.19 31.06 -11.37
C VAL A 58 7.02 31.02 -10.09
N LYS A 59 7.92 31.98 -9.90
CA LYS A 59 8.73 32.07 -8.67
C LYS A 59 7.85 32.31 -7.45
N GLU A 60 6.94 33.29 -7.50
CA GLU A 60 6.01 33.57 -6.40
C GLU A 60 5.09 32.38 -6.09
N SER A 61 4.65 31.66 -7.12
CA SER A 61 3.82 30.46 -6.95
C SER A 61 4.60 29.32 -6.28
N LYS A 62 5.86 29.11 -6.67
CA LYS A 62 6.74 28.12 -6.03
C LYS A 62 6.99 28.44 -4.55
N GLU A 63 7.27 29.70 -4.22
CA GLU A 63 7.47 30.14 -2.84
C GLU A 63 6.20 29.93 -1.98
N LYS A 64 5.01 30.21 -2.54
CA LYS A 64 3.74 29.92 -1.86
C LYS A 64 3.53 28.42 -1.65
N LEU A 65 3.84 27.60 -2.65
CA LEU A 65 3.68 26.15 -2.59
C LEU A 65 4.61 25.53 -1.53
N GLU A 66 5.84 26.03 -1.42
CA GLU A 66 6.79 25.61 -0.39
C GLU A 66 6.29 25.98 1.02
N LYS A 67 5.80 27.21 1.21
CA LYS A 67 5.19 27.63 2.49
C LYS A 67 4.01 26.76 2.90
N VAL A 68 3.07 26.54 1.98
CA VAL A 68 1.91 25.66 2.22
C VAL A 68 2.35 24.23 2.53
N SER A 69 3.38 23.72 1.85
CA SER A 69 3.91 22.38 2.12
C SER A 69 4.51 22.27 3.53
N VAL A 70 5.21 23.31 3.99
CA VAL A 70 5.77 23.35 5.36
C VAL A 70 4.65 23.40 6.40
N GLU A 71 3.66 24.29 6.21
CA GLU A 71 2.49 24.39 7.08
C GLU A 71 1.70 23.08 7.15
N LEU A 72 1.50 22.41 6.01
CA LEU A 72 0.80 21.14 5.94
C LEU A 72 1.56 20.04 6.71
N ASN A 73 2.89 19.98 6.58
CA ASN A 73 3.71 19.04 7.33
C ASN A 73 3.66 19.30 8.85
N GLU A 74 3.65 20.57 9.25
CA GLU A 74 3.53 20.97 10.64
C GLU A 74 2.17 20.58 11.23
N ILE A 75 1.08 20.86 10.50
CA ILE A 75 -0.28 20.46 10.89
C ILE A 75 -0.40 18.94 10.95
N ASN A 76 0.15 18.19 9.98
CA ASN A 76 0.15 16.73 10.02
C ASN A 76 0.91 16.18 11.22
N LYS A 77 2.04 16.79 11.59
CA LYS A 77 2.80 16.41 12.78
C LYS A 77 1.99 16.68 14.05
N GLN A 78 1.40 17.88 14.17
CA GLN A 78 0.53 18.23 15.29
C GLN A 78 -0.69 17.32 15.39
N LEU A 79 -1.30 16.96 14.26
CA LEU A 79 -2.41 16.00 14.19
C LEU A 79 -1.97 14.60 14.66
N SER A 80 -0.80 14.14 14.22
CA SER A 80 -0.22 12.86 14.65
C SER A 80 0.10 12.83 16.15
N ASP A 81 0.60 13.93 16.70
CA ASP A 81 0.91 14.07 18.12
C ASP A 81 -0.38 14.17 18.96
N ALA A 82 -1.38 14.93 18.51
CA ALA A 82 -2.67 15.07 19.18
C ALA A 82 -3.54 13.80 19.09
N SER A 83 -3.40 13.01 18.03
CA SER A 83 -4.12 11.73 17.85
C SER A 83 -3.51 10.57 18.64
N GLY A 84 -2.34 10.76 19.27
CA GLY A 84 -1.63 9.72 20.01
C GLY A 84 -0.91 8.68 19.14
N ASP A 85 -0.86 8.90 17.83
CA ASP A 85 -0.24 7.99 16.86
C ASP A 85 1.28 7.92 17.03
N SER A 86 1.94 8.96 17.55
CA SER A 86 3.39 8.93 17.81
C SER A 86 3.77 7.91 18.89
N ALA A 87 2.98 7.80 19.95
CA ALA A 87 3.19 6.82 21.01
C ALA A 87 2.85 5.38 20.56
N GLU A 88 1.79 5.18 19.77
CA GLU A 88 1.47 3.86 19.23
C GLU A 88 2.49 3.43 18.16
N SER A 89 2.95 4.35 17.33
CA SER A 89 4.04 4.12 16.36
C SER A 89 5.34 3.74 17.07
N GLU A 90 5.71 4.44 18.16
CA GLU A 90 6.88 4.10 18.95
C GLU A 90 6.74 2.72 19.63
N ARG A 91 5.55 2.38 20.13
CA ARG A 91 5.25 1.05 20.68
C ARG A 91 5.41 -0.05 19.63
N VAL A 92 4.86 0.15 18.42
CA VAL A 92 5.01 -0.78 17.31
C VAL A 92 6.48 -0.92 16.91
N ARG A 93 7.23 0.19 16.83
CA ARG A 93 8.66 0.19 16.52
C ARG A 93 9.45 -0.62 17.55
N ARG A 94 9.26 -0.34 18.84
CA ARG A 94 9.92 -1.08 19.93
C ARG A 94 9.58 -2.57 19.92
N ARG A 95 8.33 -2.93 19.61
CA ARG A 95 7.94 -4.35 19.46
C ARG A 95 8.62 -5.01 18.26
N ASN A 96 8.89 -4.30 17.17
CA ASN A 96 9.61 -4.86 16.02
C ASN A 96 11.11 -5.02 16.33
N GLU A 97 11.72 -3.99 16.92
CA GLU A 97 13.11 -4.04 17.42
C GLU A 97 13.33 -5.21 18.39
N ALA A 98 12.38 -5.44 19.31
CA ALA A 98 12.43 -6.56 20.25
C ALA A 98 12.53 -7.91 19.54
N ILE A 99 11.76 -8.14 18.48
CA ILE A 99 11.76 -9.41 17.75
C ILE A 99 13.04 -9.60 16.94
N GLU A 100 13.53 -8.55 16.29
CA GLU A 100 14.80 -8.63 15.57
C GLU A 100 15.96 -8.97 16.51
N ASN A 101 16.00 -8.35 17.70
CA ASN A 101 17.01 -8.65 18.70
C ASN A 101 16.86 -10.04 19.29
N LEU A 102 15.63 -10.49 19.57
CA LEU A 102 15.35 -11.85 20.02
C LEU A 102 15.86 -12.90 19.01
N LYS A 103 15.62 -12.70 17.71
CA LYS A 103 16.13 -13.59 16.66
C LYS A 103 17.66 -13.62 16.58
N ARG A 104 18.34 -12.51 16.91
CA ARG A 104 19.81 -12.43 16.96
C ARG A 104 20.40 -13.12 18.18
N VAL A 105 19.78 -12.95 19.35
CA VAL A 105 20.26 -13.53 20.62
C VAL A 105 19.96 -15.02 20.72
N PHE A 106 18.81 -15.45 20.19
CA PHE A 106 18.36 -16.84 20.18
C PHE A 106 18.22 -17.36 18.73
N PRO A 107 19.33 -17.49 17.99
CA PRO A 107 19.32 -17.93 16.60
C PRO A 107 18.72 -19.33 16.49
N ASP A 108 17.94 -19.57 15.43
CA ASP A 108 17.24 -20.82 15.10
C ASP A 108 16.22 -21.35 16.15
N LYS A 109 16.18 -20.76 17.34
CA LYS A 109 15.22 -21.09 18.41
C LYS A 109 13.97 -20.20 18.38
N ILE A 110 14.09 -18.96 17.89
CA ILE A 110 12.97 -18.04 17.71
C ILE A 110 12.66 -17.90 16.22
N HIS A 111 11.51 -18.43 15.80
CA HIS A 111 11.12 -18.46 14.39
C HIS A 111 10.49 -17.14 13.93
N GLY A 112 9.75 -16.44 14.80
CA GLY A 112 9.10 -15.16 14.51
C GLY A 112 7.64 -15.12 14.95
N ARG A 113 6.89 -14.07 14.58
CA ARG A 113 5.46 -14.01 14.90
C ARG A 113 4.66 -14.94 13.99
N LEU A 114 3.51 -15.40 14.46
CA LEU A 114 2.63 -16.24 13.65
C LEU A 114 2.24 -15.57 12.32
N VAL A 115 1.96 -14.25 12.34
CA VAL A 115 1.67 -13.44 11.12
C VAL A 115 2.81 -13.44 10.08
N ASP A 116 4.05 -13.67 10.51
CA ASP A 116 5.22 -13.69 9.62
C ASP A 116 5.50 -15.10 9.07
N LEU A 117 4.87 -16.13 9.65
CA LEU A 117 5.15 -17.55 9.37
C LEU A 117 4.01 -18.24 8.59
N CYS A 118 2.85 -17.62 8.51
CA CYS A 118 1.70 -18.13 7.76
C CYS A 118 1.00 -17.00 6.99
N GLN A 119 0.14 -17.37 6.04
CA GLN A 119 -0.62 -16.45 5.21
C GLN A 119 -1.99 -17.05 4.87
N PRO A 120 -3.09 -16.29 4.92
CA PRO A 120 -4.36 -16.74 4.37
C PRO A 120 -4.23 -17.07 2.88
N SER A 121 -4.77 -18.21 2.46
CA SER A 121 -4.74 -18.69 1.07
C SER A 121 -5.40 -17.74 0.07
N HIS A 122 -6.36 -16.91 0.51
CA HIS A 122 -7.03 -15.92 -0.32
C HIS A 122 -7.41 -14.68 0.50
N LYS A 123 -7.31 -13.50 -0.11
CA LYS A 123 -7.58 -12.20 0.54
C LYS A 123 -8.94 -12.12 1.22
N ARG A 124 -9.95 -12.78 0.65
CA ARG A 124 -11.31 -12.87 1.21
C ARG A 124 -11.36 -13.44 2.63
N PHE A 125 -10.38 -14.26 3.01
CA PHE A 125 -10.31 -14.90 4.32
C PHE A 125 -9.52 -14.07 5.34
N ASN A 126 -8.84 -12.99 4.93
CA ASN A 126 -7.97 -12.21 5.82
C ASN A 126 -8.71 -11.77 7.09
N LEU A 127 -9.94 -11.27 6.95
CA LEU A 127 -10.71 -10.74 8.07
C LEU A 127 -11.11 -11.86 9.07
N ALA A 128 -11.64 -12.97 8.56
CA ALA A 128 -12.05 -14.11 9.35
C ALA A 128 -10.84 -14.81 10.03
N VAL A 129 -9.73 -15.00 9.30
CA VAL A 129 -8.49 -15.56 9.85
C VAL A 129 -7.94 -14.66 10.96
N THR A 130 -7.89 -13.33 10.73
CA THR A 130 -7.50 -12.35 11.77
C THR A 130 -8.39 -12.49 13.01
N LYS A 131 -9.70 -12.66 12.80
CA LYS A 131 -10.66 -12.80 13.90
C LYS A 131 -10.49 -14.09 14.68
N VAL A 132 -10.07 -15.17 14.05
CA VAL A 132 -9.86 -16.47 14.72
C VAL A 132 -8.53 -16.49 15.46
N LEU A 133 -7.46 -15.98 14.85
CA LEU A 133 -6.14 -15.93 15.46
C LEU A 133 -6.06 -14.93 16.62
N GLN A 134 -6.84 -13.84 16.57
CA GLN A 134 -6.93 -12.82 17.63
C GLN A 134 -5.55 -12.42 18.18
N LYS A 135 -5.30 -12.67 19.48
CA LYS A 135 -4.03 -12.38 20.16
C LYS A 135 -2.87 -13.24 19.66
N HIS A 136 -3.15 -14.46 19.18
CA HIS A 136 -2.14 -15.40 18.70
C HIS A 136 -1.52 -14.99 17.38
N MET A 137 -2.18 -14.11 16.61
CA MET A 137 -1.62 -13.55 15.37
C MET A 137 -0.26 -12.88 15.59
N MET A 138 -0.07 -12.16 16.70
CA MET A 138 1.19 -11.47 17.03
C MET A 138 2.11 -12.29 17.94
N SER A 139 1.70 -13.48 18.38
CA SER A 139 2.50 -14.31 19.29
C SER A 139 3.73 -14.87 18.58
N ILE A 140 4.84 -14.96 19.31
CA ILE A 140 6.15 -15.41 18.84
C ILE A 140 6.23 -16.93 18.95
N VAL A 141 6.51 -17.61 17.84
CA VAL A 141 6.74 -19.05 17.79
C VAL A 141 8.22 -19.32 18.09
N CYS A 142 8.48 -20.23 19.04
CA CYS A 142 9.82 -20.66 19.43
C CYS A 142 9.88 -22.19 19.54
N ASP A 143 11.06 -22.75 19.75
CA ASP A 143 11.29 -24.19 19.86
C ASP A 143 10.72 -24.79 21.16
N SER A 144 11.08 -24.24 22.32
CA SER A 144 10.87 -24.85 23.64
C SER A 144 10.41 -23.85 24.70
N GLU A 145 9.89 -24.37 25.81
CA GLU A 145 9.50 -23.55 26.97
C GLU A 145 10.71 -22.89 27.66
N GLU A 146 11.87 -23.53 27.59
CA GLU A 146 13.12 -23.00 28.14
C GLU A 146 13.53 -21.74 27.37
N THR A 147 13.60 -21.81 26.04
CA THR A 147 13.86 -20.64 25.19
C THR A 147 12.83 -19.54 25.41
N ALA A 148 11.55 -19.89 25.55
CA ALA A 148 10.51 -18.90 25.85
C ALA A 148 10.78 -18.17 27.18
N ARG A 149 11.18 -18.90 28.22
CA ARG A 149 11.52 -18.32 29.53
C ARG A 149 12.73 -17.39 29.44
N ASP A 150 13.78 -17.82 28.76
CA ASP A 150 15.01 -17.03 28.59
C ASP A 150 14.76 -15.78 27.75
N ALA A 151 13.97 -15.90 26.68
CA ALA A 151 13.54 -14.77 25.85
C ALA A 151 12.71 -13.77 26.65
N ILE A 152 11.81 -14.23 27.53
CA ILE A 152 11.04 -13.36 28.42
C ILE A 152 11.97 -12.62 29.41
N MET A 153 12.97 -13.30 29.97
CA MET A 153 13.96 -12.67 30.84
C MET A 153 14.75 -11.59 30.09
N TYR A 154 15.22 -11.90 28.88
CA TYR A 154 15.89 -10.94 28.01
C TYR A 154 15.01 -9.71 27.72
N LEU A 155 13.74 -9.89 27.37
CA LEU A 155 12.82 -8.78 27.13
C LEU A 155 12.66 -7.88 28.37
N LYS A 156 12.61 -8.47 29.56
CA LYS A 156 12.54 -7.72 30.83
C LYS A 156 13.81 -6.92 31.10
N GLU A 157 14.98 -7.52 30.93
CA GLU A 157 16.28 -6.87 31.14
C GLU A 157 16.47 -5.69 30.19
N GLN A 158 16.09 -5.86 28.93
CA GLN A 158 16.16 -4.81 27.90
C GLN A 158 14.98 -3.83 27.93
N ARG A 159 14.03 -4.00 28.88
CA ARG A 159 12.82 -3.17 29.05
C ARG A 159 11.95 -3.09 27.78
N TYR A 160 11.92 -4.15 27.00
CA TYR A 160 10.99 -4.29 25.88
C TYR A 160 9.56 -4.57 26.37
N PRO A 161 8.53 -4.25 25.56
CA PRO A 161 7.16 -4.60 25.87
C PRO A 161 6.96 -6.11 26.04
N PRO A 162 6.01 -6.55 26.89
CA PRO A 162 5.71 -7.96 27.05
C PRO A 162 5.14 -8.54 25.75
N GLU A 163 5.63 -9.72 25.37
CA GLU A 163 5.18 -10.48 24.20
C GLU A 163 4.70 -11.87 24.64
N THR A 164 3.86 -12.50 23.81
CA THR A 164 3.35 -13.86 24.04
C THR A 164 4.15 -14.87 23.23
N PHE A 165 4.58 -15.96 23.85
CA PHE A 165 5.36 -17.02 23.21
C PHE A 165 4.53 -18.30 23.05
N LEU A 166 4.72 -18.99 21.93
CA LEU A 166 4.13 -20.29 21.61
C LEU A 166 5.27 -21.30 21.39
N PRO A 167 5.67 -22.06 22.44
CA PRO A 167 6.76 -23.02 22.36
C PRO A 167 6.34 -24.28 21.62
N HIS A 168 7.05 -24.65 20.56
CA HIS A 168 6.68 -25.78 19.70
C HIS A 168 6.58 -27.11 20.47
N HIS A 169 7.56 -27.42 21.33
CA HIS A 169 7.55 -28.66 22.10
C HIS A 169 6.52 -28.67 23.23
N GLY A 170 6.35 -27.56 23.95
CA GLY A 170 5.46 -27.44 25.11
C GLY A 170 3.98 -27.17 24.79
N LEU A 171 3.66 -26.77 23.55
CA LEU A 171 2.28 -26.41 23.21
C LEU A 171 1.37 -27.65 23.19
N ASP A 172 0.35 -27.64 24.05
CA ASP A 172 -0.74 -28.61 24.01
C ASP A 172 -1.74 -28.25 22.90
N VAL A 173 -1.99 -29.20 22.01
CA VAL A 173 -2.82 -29.01 20.81
C VAL A 173 -3.83 -30.13 20.69
N HIS A 174 -5.08 -29.73 20.58
CA HIS A 174 -6.14 -30.67 20.29
C HIS A 174 -6.10 -31.04 18.80
N PRO A 175 -6.22 -32.33 18.44
CA PRO A 175 -6.32 -32.77 17.06
C PRO A 175 -7.45 -32.07 16.31
N ILE A 176 -7.20 -31.75 15.04
CA ILE A 176 -8.25 -31.25 14.15
C ILE A 176 -9.25 -32.39 13.92
N ASN A 177 -10.53 -32.10 14.10
CA ASN A 177 -11.58 -33.07 13.81
C ASN A 177 -11.80 -33.15 12.31
N GLU A 178 -11.27 -34.20 11.69
CA GLU A 178 -11.33 -34.48 10.26
C GLU A 178 -12.77 -34.51 9.71
N LYS A 179 -13.74 -34.95 10.51
CA LYS A 179 -15.16 -34.97 10.11
C LYS A 179 -15.72 -33.57 9.81
N LEU A 180 -15.10 -32.51 10.34
CA LEU A 180 -15.52 -31.14 10.06
C LEU A 180 -15.25 -30.72 8.61
N ARG A 181 -14.35 -31.42 7.89
CA ARG A 181 -14.13 -31.19 6.45
C ARG A 181 -15.27 -31.71 5.59
N GLU A 182 -16.09 -32.63 6.13
CA GLU A 182 -17.23 -33.25 5.45
C GLU A 182 -18.51 -32.41 5.58
N LEU A 183 -18.49 -31.33 6.39
CA LEU A 183 -19.63 -30.44 6.56
C LEU A 183 -19.93 -29.70 5.24
N THR A 184 -21.07 -30.04 4.64
CA THR A 184 -21.56 -29.43 3.39
C THR A 184 -22.62 -28.35 3.60
N HIS A 185 -23.15 -28.24 4.83
CA HIS A 185 -24.22 -27.33 5.20
C HIS A 185 -23.85 -26.54 6.46
N PRO A 186 -23.96 -25.20 6.45
CA PRO A 186 -24.23 -24.30 5.30
C PRO A 186 -23.22 -24.43 4.15
N LYS A 187 -23.58 -23.92 2.96
CA LYS A 187 -22.69 -24.02 1.79
C LYS A 187 -21.41 -23.21 2.00
N GLY A 188 -20.28 -23.75 1.56
CA GLY A 188 -18.99 -23.05 1.58
C GLY A 188 -18.26 -23.07 2.92
N VAL A 189 -18.72 -23.90 3.87
CA VAL A 189 -18.07 -24.10 5.16
C VAL A 189 -16.71 -24.76 4.99
N LYS A 190 -15.69 -24.23 5.68
CA LYS A 190 -14.33 -24.79 5.69
C LYS A 190 -13.73 -24.70 7.08
N LEU A 191 -12.74 -25.52 7.39
CA LEU A 191 -11.89 -25.29 8.56
C LEU A 191 -10.99 -24.07 8.32
N VAL A 192 -10.86 -23.25 9.35
CA VAL A 192 -9.99 -22.07 9.31
C VAL A 192 -8.53 -22.49 9.12
N PHE A 193 -8.14 -23.62 9.70
CA PHE A 193 -6.80 -24.18 9.52
C PHE A 193 -6.48 -24.50 8.05
N ASP A 194 -7.47 -24.97 7.28
CA ASP A 194 -7.27 -25.38 5.88
C ASP A 194 -7.18 -24.20 4.91
N VAL A 195 -7.65 -23.01 5.31
CA VAL A 195 -7.57 -21.79 4.50
C VAL A 195 -6.30 -20.97 4.78
N ILE A 196 -5.38 -21.47 5.61
CA ILE A 196 -4.13 -20.80 5.97
C ILE A 196 -2.96 -21.63 5.47
N GLN A 197 -2.10 -21.00 4.68
CA GLN A 197 -0.83 -21.56 4.22
C GLN A 197 0.25 -21.28 5.28
N CYS A 198 1.03 -22.29 5.64
CA CYS A 198 2.05 -22.18 6.68
C CYS A 198 3.41 -22.55 6.09
N ASN A 199 4.35 -21.62 6.13
CA ASN A 199 5.67 -21.79 5.51
C ASN A 199 6.65 -22.54 6.41
N HIS A 200 6.42 -22.49 7.74
CA HIS A 200 7.32 -23.06 8.73
C HIS A 200 6.68 -24.23 9.51
N PRO A 201 7.30 -25.43 9.59
CA PRO A 201 6.73 -26.58 10.29
C PRO A 201 6.39 -26.31 11.77
N ALA A 202 7.27 -25.60 12.49
CA ALA A 202 7.04 -25.25 13.89
C ALA A 202 5.78 -24.38 14.09
N ALA A 203 5.45 -23.52 13.11
CA ALA A 203 4.28 -22.67 13.14
C ALA A 203 2.97 -23.43 12.87
N ARG A 204 3.03 -24.61 12.24
CA ARG A 204 1.84 -25.44 11.98
C ARG A 204 1.16 -25.88 13.29
N LYS A 205 1.95 -26.25 14.30
CA LYS A 205 1.43 -26.62 15.63
C LYS A 205 0.85 -25.40 16.36
N ALA A 206 1.52 -24.25 16.29
CA ALA A 206 1.02 -22.99 16.82
C ALA A 206 -0.30 -22.55 16.15
N LEU A 207 -0.41 -22.78 14.84
CA LEU A 207 -1.62 -22.52 14.06
C LEU A 207 -2.76 -23.44 14.47
N GLN A 208 -2.50 -24.74 14.65
CA GLN A 208 -3.49 -25.70 15.14
C GLN A 208 -4.03 -25.30 16.52
N PHE A 209 -3.15 -24.85 17.43
CA PHE A 209 -3.55 -24.32 18.73
C PHE A 209 -4.45 -23.08 18.61
N ALA A 210 -4.05 -22.11 17.78
CA ALA A 210 -4.76 -20.84 17.65
C ALA A 210 -6.11 -20.99 16.93
N CYS A 211 -6.16 -21.78 15.86
CA CYS A 211 -7.37 -22.03 15.09
C CYS A 211 -8.31 -23.01 15.79
N GLY A 212 -7.76 -24.10 16.32
CA GLY A 212 -8.53 -25.27 16.75
C GLY A 212 -9.47 -25.77 15.65
N ASN A 213 -10.64 -26.22 16.05
CA ASN A 213 -11.72 -26.67 15.17
C ASN A 213 -12.64 -25.52 14.72
N ALA A 214 -12.08 -24.32 14.49
CA ALA A 214 -12.87 -23.18 14.03
C ALA A 214 -13.27 -23.34 12.55
N LEU A 215 -14.52 -23.00 12.25
CA LEU A 215 -15.11 -23.04 10.93
C LEU A 215 -15.30 -21.62 10.36
N ILE A 216 -15.11 -21.48 9.06
CA ILE A 216 -15.39 -20.25 8.31
C ILE A 216 -16.64 -20.43 7.46
N CYS A 217 -17.50 -19.42 7.45
CA CYS A 217 -18.75 -19.38 6.69
C CYS A 217 -18.82 -18.12 5.82
N GLU A 218 -19.67 -18.13 4.80
CA GLU A 218 -19.88 -16.97 3.93
C GLU A 218 -20.57 -15.82 4.69
N THR A 219 -21.68 -16.12 5.37
CA THR A 219 -22.51 -15.11 6.07
C THR A 219 -22.53 -15.31 7.59
N ALA A 220 -22.87 -14.25 8.32
CA ALA A 220 -23.02 -14.30 9.78
C ALA A 220 -24.18 -15.21 10.20
N ASP A 221 -25.26 -15.29 9.40
CA ASP A 221 -26.38 -16.20 9.66
C ASP A 221 -25.98 -17.66 9.50
N ASP A 222 -25.16 -17.98 8.50
CA ASP A 222 -24.58 -19.33 8.34
C ASP A 222 -23.70 -19.69 9.53
N ALA A 223 -22.82 -18.76 9.94
CA ALA A 223 -21.95 -18.96 11.10
C ALA A 223 -22.75 -19.15 12.40
N ARG A 224 -23.82 -18.37 12.59
CA ARG A 224 -24.75 -18.52 13.72
C ARG A 224 -25.43 -19.89 13.71
N THR A 225 -25.92 -20.32 12.54
CA THR A 225 -26.59 -21.61 12.36
C THR A 225 -25.66 -22.77 12.71
N LEU A 226 -24.39 -22.70 12.28
CA LEU A 226 -23.37 -23.69 12.66
C LEU A 226 -23.03 -23.65 14.15
N ALA A 227 -22.94 -22.46 14.74
CA ALA A 227 -22.50 -22.34 16.11
C ALA A 227 -23.52 -22.84 17.13
N TYR A 228 -24.81 -22.66 16.85
CA TYR A 228 -25.88 -22.93 17.81
C TYR A 228 -26.87 -24.01 17.35
N GLY A 229 -26.84 -24.40 16.07
CA GLY A 229 -27.69 -25.43 15.52
C GLY A 229 -29.19 -25.15 15.66
N SER A 230 -29.99 -26.20 15.45
CA SER A 230 -31.33 -26.33 16.02
C SER A 230 -31.21 -27.05 17.38
N ALA A 231 -32.19 -26.85 18.27
CA ALA A 231 -32.14 -27.34 19.65
C ALA A 231 -31.71 -28.82 19.75
N GLY A 232 -30.54 -29.08 20.34
CA GLY A 232 -29.97 -30.42 20.54
C GLY A 232 -28.87 -30.84 19.54
N GLY A 233 -28.55 -30.02 18.55
CA GLY A 233 -27.44 -30.26 17.61
C GLY A 233 -26.06 -29.91 18.18
N ASP A 234 -25.02 -30.37 17.48
CA ASP A 234 -23.63 -30.03 17.80
C ASP A 234 -23.38 -28.52 17.67
N ARG A 235 -22.55 -27.98 18.58
CA ARG A 235 -22.14 -26.57 18.56
C ARG A 235 -20.72 -26.46 18.05
N TYR A 236 -20.49 -25.53 17.13
CA TYR A 236 -19.17 -25.29 16.56
C TYR A 236 -18.68 -23.86 16.80
N LYS A 237 -17.35 -23.67 16.82
CA LYS A 237 -16.77 -22.31 16.77
C LYS A 237 -16.81 -21.88 15.31
N ALA A 238 -17.57 -20.84 14.99
CA ALA A 238 -17.77 -20.40 13.61
C ALA A 238 -17.50 -18.91 13.45
N VAL A 239 -16.95 -18.52 12.31
CA VAL A 239 -16.70 -17.13 11.93
C VAL A 239 -17.18 -16.89 10.50
N SER A 240 -17.79 -15.74 10.24
CA SER A 240 -18.17 -15.33 8.89
C SER A 240 -17.09 -14.48 8.23
N LEU A 241 -17.16 -14.31 6.90
CA LEU A 241 -16.18 -13.53 6.14
C LEU A 241 -16.10 -12.05 6.56
N ASP A 242 -17.17 -11.50 7.13
CA ASP A 242 -17.23 -10.15 7.70
C ASP A 242 -16.56 -10.02 9.09
N GLY A 243 -16.06 -11.13 9.65
CA GLY A 243 -15.39 -11.17 10.94
C GLY A 243 -16.32 -11.27 12.15
N THR A 244 -17.61 -11.56 11.96
CA THR A 244 -18.51 -11.91 13.05
C THR A 244 -18.23 -13.34 13.51
N MET A 245 -17.90 -13.52 14.79
CA MET A 245 -17.50 -14.81 15.35
C MET A 245 -18.48 -15.26 16.43
N PHE A 246 -18.84 -16.55 16.39
CA PHE A 246 -19.68 -17.24 17.35
C PHE A 246 -18.87 -18.38 17.99
N GLN A 247 -18.79 -18.38 19.32
CA GLN A 247 -18.12 -19.43 20.07
C GLN A 247 -19.11 -20.50 20.54
N GLN A 248 -18.63 -21.72 20.74
CA GLN A 248 -19.41 -22.83 21.32
C GLN A 248 -19.98 -22.49 22.71
N SER A 249 -19.30 -21.61 23.46
CA SER A 249 -19.73 -21.11 24.77
C SER A 249 -20.95 -20.17 24.71
N GLY A 250 -21.34 -19.68 23.52
CA GLY A 250 -22.37 -18.65 23.35
C GLY A 250 -21.82 -17.23 23.26
N VAL A 251 -20.50 -17.03 23.41
CA VAL A 251 -19.87 -15.72 23.23
C VAL A 251 -19.91 -15.31 21.76
N ILE A 252 -20.41 -14.10 21.49
CA ILE A 252 -20.47 -13.51 20.15
C ILE A 252 -19.50 -12.33 20.10
N GLY A 253 -18.65 -12.28 19.07
CA GLY A 253 -17.66 -11.23 18.89
C GLY A 253 -17.78 -10.59 17.50
N GLY A 254 -18.07 -9.29 17.46
CA GLY A 254 -18.08 -8.46 16.24
C GLY A 254 -16.97 -7.41 16.22
N GLY A 255 -17.14 -6.38 15.38
CA GLY A 255 -16.25 -5.21 15.30
C GLY A 255 -15.38 -5.21 14.04
N SER A 256 -15.86 -4.59 12.96
CA SER A 256 -15.20 -4.65 11.65
C SER A 256 -14.06 -3.64 11.47
N HIS A 257 -14.09 -2.49 12.16
CA HIS A 257 -13.11 -1.42 11.93
C HIS A 257 -11.70 -1.78 12.41
N GLU A 258 -11.53 -2.10 13.70
CA GLU A 258 -10.24 -2.54 14.26
C GLU A 258 -9.73 -3.82 13.58
N LEU A 259 -10.64 -4.74 13.30
CA LEU A 259 -10.33 -6.00 12.64
C LEU A 259 -9.79 -5.78 11.22
N LYS A 260 -10.36 -4.84 10.45
CA LYS A 260 -9.85 -4.45 9.13
C LYS A 260 -8.45 -3.87 9.22
N MET A 261 -8.17 -3.02 10.21
CA MET A 261 -6.82 -2.48 10.41
C MET A 261 -5.81 -3.59 10.69
N ARG A 262 -6.15 -4.54 11.55
CA ARG A 262 -5.27 -5.69 11.85
C ARG A 262 -5.09 -6.61 10.65
N ALA A 263 -6.14 -6.80 9.85
CA ALA A 263 -6.10 -7.63 8.64
C ALA A 263 -5.23 -7.04 7.52
N LYS A 264 -4.96 -5.72 7.51
CA LYS A 264 -4.02 -5.10 6.55
C LYS A 264 -2.60 -5.66 6.68
N LYS A 265 -2.20 -6.15 7.85
CA LYS A 265 -0.87 -6.76 8.06
C LYS A 265 -0.62 -7.97 7.16
N TRP A 266 -1.68 -8.70 6.77
CA TRP A 266 -1.55 -9.81 5.81
C TRP A 266 -1.18 -9.32 4.41
N ASP A 267 -1.65 -8.13 4.01
CA ASP A 267 -1.29 -7.55 2.71
C ASP A 267 0.17 -7.04 2.74
N GLU A 268 0.62 -6.45 3.85
CA GLU A 268 2.00 -5.99 4.04
C GLU A 268 3.03 -7.14 4.03
N ASN A 269 2.69 -8.28 4.64
CA ASN A 269 3.57 -9.44 4.67
C ASN A 269 3.58 -10.23 3.35
N ALA A 270 2.49 -10.22 2.57
CA ALA A 270 2.46 -10.86 1.25
C ALA A 270 3.38 -10.17 0.21
N LEU A 271 3.82 -8.94 0.49
CA LEU A 271 4.72 -8.16 -0.35
C LEU A 271 6.21 -8.37 -0.03
N LYS A 272 6.54 -9.17 1.00
CA LYS A 272 7.90 -9.51 1.41
C LYS A 272 8.28 -10.90 0.94
#